data_AF-A0A925F9I0-F1
#
_entry.id   AF-A0A925F9I0-F1
#
_cell.length_a   1.000
_cell.length_b   1.000
_cell.length_c   1.000
_cell.angle_alpha   90.00
_cell.angle_beta   90.00
_cell.angle_gamma   90.00
#
_symmetry.space_group_name_H-M   'P 1'
#
loop_
_entity.id
_entity.type
_entity.pdbx_description
1 polymer ?
#
loop_
_entity_poly.entity_id
_entity_poly.type
_entity_poly.pdbx_seq_one_letter_code
_entity_poly.pdbx_strand_id
1 'polypeptide(L)'
;MNWLVRKARNALYWTAGLVFAGEMIAMFNGGGEFNIYILIISLIEAGIFVTLAFWTRKRPYTAIIAGPIAFIGIILFSAIANTFTDGGVGFLKAIFSGFIVKAIILINLIKALRDGKTLQNALEEKT
;
A
#
# COMPACT_ATOMS: atom_id res chain seq x y z
N MET A 1 2.68 -5.62 -23.75
CA MET A 1 2.18 -5.75 -22.36
C MET A 1 0.72 -5.37 -22.33
N ASN A 2 -0.15 -6.27 -21.86
CA ASN A 2 -1.60 -6.09 -21.86
C ASN A 2 -2.01 -4.82 -21.06
N TRP A 3 -3.04 -4.10 -21.51
CA TRP A 3 -3.46 -2.82 -20.92
C TRP A 3 -3.84 -2.98 -19.45
N LEU A 4 -4.46 -4.10 -19.10
CA LEU A 4 -4.82 -4.47 -17.73
C LEU A 4 -3.58 -4.63 -16.83
N VAL A 5 -2.48 -5.21 -17.35
CA VAL A 5 -1.22 -5.38 -16.59
C VAL A 5 -0.59 -4.02 -16.32
N ARG A 6 -0.64 -3.10 -17.29
CA ARG A 6 -0.16 -1.72 -17.11
C ARG A 6 -0.99 -0.99 -16.05
N LYS A 7 -2.31 -1.16 -16.07
CA LYS A 7 -3.23 -0.53 -15.10
C LYS A 7 -2.99 -1.05 -13.68
N ALA A 8 -2.89 -2.36 -13.52
CA ALA A 8 -2.54 -3.00 -12.25
C ALA A 8 -1.20 -2.53 -11.69
N ARG A 9 -0.17 -2.47 -12.55
CA ARG A 9 1.15 -1.98 -12.18
C ARG A 9 1.11 -0.51 -11.75
N ASN A 10 0.40 0.32 -12.49
CA ASN A 10 0.24 1.74 -12.15
C ASN A 10 -0.49 1.91 -10.82
N ALA A 11 -1.48 1.07 -10.51
CA ALA A 11 -2.16 1.11 -9.22
C ALA A 11 -1.17 0.87 -8.06
N LEU A 12 -0.25 -0.10 -8.18
CA LEU A 12 0.77 -0.34 -7.15
C LEU A 12 1.76 0.83 -7.02
N TYR A 13 2.16 1.47 -8.11
CA TYR A 13 2.98 2.69 -8.05
C TYR A 13 2.25 3.86 -7.40
N TRP A 14 0.97 4.06 -7.72
CA TRP A 14 0.14 5.07 -7.06
C TRP A 14 0.02 4.79 -5.57
N THR A 15 -0.17 3.53 -5.18
CA THR A 15 -0.18 3.14 -3.77
C THR A 15 1.15 3.44 -3.09
N ALA A 16 2.29 3.13 -3.72
CA ALA A 16 3.61 3.47 -3.18
C ALA A 16 3.75 4.97 -2.90
N GLY A 17 3.35 5.81 -3.86
CA GLY A 17 3.40 7.25 -3.72
C GLY A 17 2.45 7.77 -2.64
N LEU A 18 1.22 7.23 -2.56
CA LEU A 18 0.22 7.65 -1.56
C LEU A 18 0.61 7.24 -0.14
N VAL A 19 1.19 6.05 0.04
CA VAL A 19 1.71 5.59 1.33
C VAL A 19 2.83 6.53 1.78
N PHE A 20 3.84 6.73 0.92
CA PHE A 20 4.95 7.62 1.24
C PHE A 20 4.49 9.04 1.55
N ALA A 21 3.64 9.62 0.70
CA ALA A 21 3.12 10.97 0.91
C ALA A 21 2.27 11.07 2.19
N GLY A 22 1.48 10.04 2.50
CA GLY A 22 0.71 9.96 3.74
C GLY A 22 1.59 10.02 4.99
N GLU A 23 2.66 9.23 5.01
CA GLU A 23 3.64 9.23 6.11
C GLU A 23 4.38 10.57 6.23
N MET A 24 4.75 11.19 5.10
CA MET A 24 5.38 12.52 5.12
C MET A 24 4.44 13.58 5.70
N ILE A 25 3.18 13.59 5.29
CA ILE A 25 2.17 14.52 5.83
C ILE A 25 1.96 14.27 7.34
N ALA A 26 1.93 13.01 7.77
CA ALA A 26 1.79 12.66 9.18
C ALA A 26 3.00 13.15 10.00
N MET A 27 4.21 12.99 9.49
CA MET A 27 5.45 13.47 10.11
C MET A 27 5.42 15.00 10.33
N PHE A 28 5.05 15.77 9.31
CA PHE A 28 5.01 17.24 9.44
C PHE A 28 3.90 17.76 10.37
N ASN A 29 2.77 17.06 10.46
CA ASN A 29 1.69 17.43 11.37
C ASN A 29 1.97 17.08 12.85
N GLY A 30 2.93 16.20 13.12
CA GLY A 30 3.20 15.66 14.46
C GLY A 30 4.03 16.53 15.40
N GLY A 31 4.50 17.72 14.97
CA GLY A 31 5.35 18.59 15.81
C GLY A 31 6.52 19.27 15.09
N GLY A 32 6.61 19.14 13.76
CA GLY A 32 7.56 19.90 12.93
C GLY A 32 9.01 19.41 12.93
N GLU A 33 9.38 18.47 13.82
CA GLU A 33 10.71 17.88 13.81
C GLU A 33 10.84 16.80 12.72
N PHE A 34 11.86 16.94 11.88
CA PHE A 34 12.19 15.95 10.88
C PHE A 34 12.68 14.66 11.56
N ASN A 35 11.93 13.57 11.39
CA ASN A 35 12.26 12.28 11.96
C ASN A 35 12.80 11.33 10.87
N ILE A 36 14.12 11.10 10.89
CA ILE A 36 14.79 10.23 9.92
C ILE A 36 14.29 8.79 9.94
N TYR A 37 13.81 8.29 11.10
CA TYR A 37 13.28 6.93 11.20
C TYR A 37 11.96 6.78 10.45
N ILE A 38 11.07 7.79 10.52
CA ILE A 38 9.82 7.81 9.75
C ILE A 38 10.11 7.86 8.25
N LEU A 39 11.11 8.63 7.82
CA LEU A 39 11.56 8.66 6.43
C LEU A 39 12.04 7.28 5.94
N ILE A 40 12.89 6.59 6.72
CA ILE A 40 13.42 5.28 6.32
C ILE A 40 12.30 4.25 6.25
N ILE A 41 11.41 4.21 7.25
CA ILE A 41 10.29 3.26 7.29
C ILE A 41 9.34 3.50 6.10
N SER A 42 8.96 4.75 5.85
CA SER A 42 8.09 5.10 4.72
C SER A 42 8.71 4.79 3.35
N LEU A 43 10.03 4.93 3.20
CA LEU A 43 10.76 4.49 2.00
C LEU A 43 10.71 2.97 1.83
N ILE A 44 10.85 2.21 2.91
CA ILE A 44 10.74 0.75 2.88
C ILE A 44 9.32 0.34 2.48
N GLU A 45 8.29 0.93 3.10
CA GLU A 45 6.89 0.65 2.80
C GLU A 45 6.55 0.96 1.33
N ALA A 46 6.95 2.13 0.83
CA ALA A 46 6.81 2.47 -0.58
C ALA A 46 7.58 1.49 -1.48
N GLY A 47 8.79 1.09 -1.06
CA GLY A 47 9.65 0.11 -1.71
C GLY A 47 8.99 -1.27 -1.85
N ILE A 48 8.19 -1.70 -0.87
CA ILE A 48 7.39 -2.94 -0.96
C ILE A 48 6.43 -2.84 -2.15
N PHE A 49 5.66 -1.76 -2.27
CA PHE A 49 4.72 -1.58 -3.38
C PHE A 49 5.40 -1.41 -4.74
N VAL A 50 6.54 -0.72 -4.78
CA VAL A 50 7.37 -0.62 -6.00
C VAL A 50 7.87 -2.01 -6.42
N THR A 51 8.33 -2.82 -5.48
CA THR A 51 8.79 -4.19 -5.74
C THR A 51 7.66 -5.07 -6.25
N LEU A 52 6.48 -4.99 -5.64
CA LEU A 52 5.27 -5.65 -6.14
C LEU A 52 4.91 -5.18 -7.55
N ALA A 53 5.03 -3.87 -7.83
CA ALA A 53 4.78 -3.31 -9.15
C ALA A 53 5.74 -3.90 -10.19
N PHE A 54 7.03 -4.08 -9.88
CA PHE A 54 7.96 -4.77 -10.77
C PHE A 54 7.60 -6.25 -10.94
N TRP A 55 7.14 -6.90 -9.88
CA TRP A 55 6.77 -8.32 -9.92
C TRP A 55 5.55 -8.60 -10.80
N THR A 56 4.70 -7.60 -11.05
CA THR A 56 3.56 -7.74 -11.99
C THR A 56 3.96 -8.18 -13.40
N ARG A 57 5.21 -7.95 -13.82
CA ARG A 57 5.71 -8.39 -15.14
C ARG A 57 5.80 -9.91 -15.25
N LYS A 58 6.06 -10.62 -14.14
CA LYS A 58 6.19 -12.08 -14.10
C LYS A 58 4.89 -12.74 -13.64
N ARG A 59 4.27 -12.21 -12.57
CA ARG A 59 3.04 -12.76 -11.98
C ARG A 59 2.07 -11.63 -11.61
N PRO A 60 1.31 -11.10 -12.58
CA PRO A 60 0.44 -9.94 -12.36
C PRO A 60 -0.61 -10.22 -11.28
N TYR A 61 -1.27 -11.38 -11.32
CA TYR A 61 -2.33 -11.69 -10.35
C TYR A 61 -1.83 -11.78 -8.91
N THR A 62 -0.74 -12.54 -8.68
CA THR A 62 -0.13 -12.69 -7.35
C THR A 62 0.33 -11.34 -6.78
N ALA A 63 0.95 -10.49 -7.60
CA ALA A 63 1.43 -9.18 -7.16
C ALA A 63 0.28 -8.23 -6.79
N ILE A 64 -0.85 -8.30 -7.52
CA ILE A 64 -2.03 -7.47 -7.22
C ILE A 64 -2.70 -7.93 -5.93
N ILE A 65 -2.83 -9.24 -5.67
CA ILE A 65 -3.35 -9.76 -4.40
C ILE A 65 -2.44 -9.37 -3.23
N ALA A 66 -1.12 -9.45 -3.42
CA ALA A 66 -0.16 -9.10 -2.40
C ALA A 66 -0.24 -7.61 -1.99
N GLY A 67 -0.70 -6.72 -2.89
CA GLY A 67 -0.85 -5.30 -2.60
C GLY A 67 -1.75 -4.98 -1.40
N PRO A 68 -3.05 -5.35 -1.42
CA PRO A 68 -3.94 -5.21 -0.27
C PRO A 68 -3.41 -5.88 0.99
N ILE A 69 -2.82 -7.06 0.88
CA ILE A 69 -2.27 -7.80 2.04
C ILE A 69 -1.12 -7.02 2.68
N ALA A 70 -0.17 -6.55 1.87
CA ALA A 70 0.93 -5.72 2.34
C ALA A 70 0.41 -4.42 2.98
N PHE A 71 -0.59 -3.79 2.37
CA PHE A 71 -1.17 -2.55 2.91
C PHE A 71 -1.85 -2.75 4.26
N ILE A 72 -2.66 -3.80 4.40
CA ILE A 72 -3.26 -4.17 5.68
C ILE A 72 -2.18 -4.51 6.71
N GLY A 73 -1.14 -5.24 6.29
CA GLY A 73 0.02 -5.55 7.13
C GLY A 73 0.71 -4.29 7.65
N ILE A 74 0.92 -3.28 6.81
CA ILE A 74 1.50 -1.98 7.20
C ILE A 74 0.61 -1.26 8.21
N ILE A 75 -0.71 -1.22 8.00
CA ILE A 75 -1.66 -0.59 8.94
C ILE A 75 -1.59 -1.30 10.29
N LEU A 76 -1.62 -2.63 10.31
CA LEU A 76 -1.56 -3.41 11.55
C LEU A 76 -0.22 -3.26 12.25
N PHE A 77 0.89 -3.29 11.50
CA PHE A 77 2.23 -3.08 12.05
C PHE A 77 2.34 -1.72 12.72
N SER A 78 1.89 -0.66 12.03
CA SER A 78 1.86 0.70 12.57
C SER A 78 0.96 0.80 13.80
N ALA A 79 -0.22 0.18 13.78
CA ALA A 79 -1.14 0.19 14.91
C ALA A 79 -0.54 -0.51 16.13
N ILE A 80 0.07 -1.67 15.94
CA ILE A 80 0.76 -2.43 17.01
C ILE A 80 1.95 -1.62 17.54
N ALA A 81 2.77 -1.02 16.67
CA ALA A 81 3.91 -0.21 17.08
C ALA A 81 3.47 0.97 17.96
N ASN A 82 2.40 1.68 17.58
CA ASN A 82 1.83 2.77 18.38
C ASN A 82 1.18 2.28 19.68
N THR A 83 0.70 1.04 19.74
CA THR A 83 0.22 0.46 21.01
C THR A 83 1.33 0.34 22.05
N PHE A 84 2.55 0.02 21.63
CA PHE A 84 3.68 -0.11 22.56
C PHE A 84 4.14 1.25 23.12
N THR A 85 3.89 2.35 22.41
CA THR A 85 4.27 3.71 22.86
C THR A 85 3.15 4.37 23.66
N ASP A 86 1.92 4.34 23.14
CA ASP A 86 0.78 5.13 23.66
C ASP A 86 -0.39 4.25 24.16
N GLY A 87 -0.19 2.94 24.29
CA GLY A 87 -1.22 1.99 24.72
C GLY A 87 -2.40 1.90 23.75
N GLY A 88 -3.59 1.58 24.28
CA GLY A 88 -4.80 1.44 23.46
C GLY A 88 -5.20 2.70 22.68
N VAL A 89 -4.80 3.89 23.17
CA VAL A 89 -5.05 5.18 22.47
C VAL A 89 -4.19 5.28 21.21
N GLY A 90 -2.93 4.83 21.27
CA GLY A 90 -2.03 4.74 20.13
C GLY A 90 -2.58 3.85 19.02
N PHE A 91 -3.14 2.70 19.39
CA PHE A 91 -3.77 1.78 18.44
C PHE A 91 -4.90 2.44 17.64
N LEU A 92 -5.85 3.07 18.35
CA LEU A 92 -6.99 3.74 17.73
C LEU A 92 -6.54 4.92 16.87
N LYS A 93 -5.61 5.74 17.38
CA LYS A 93 -5.04 6.86 16.63
C LYS A 93 -4.36 6.39 15.35
N ALA A 94 -3.54 5.34 15.41
CA ALA A 94 -2.86 4.81 14.24
C ALA A 94 -3.84 4.23 13.21
N ILE A 95 -4.92 3.56 13.62
CA ILE A 95 -5.93 3.04 12.68
C ILE A 95 -6.75 4.16 12.03
N PHE A 96 -7.29 5.07 12.82
CA PHE A 96 -8.20 6.11 12.35
C PHE A 96 -7.51 7.34 11.74
N SER A 97 -6.24 7.58 12.06
CA SER A 97 -5.46 8.62 11.39
C SER A 97 -5.24 8.28 9.92
N GLY A 98 -5.27 9.32 9.08
CA GLY A 98 -5.10 9.17 7.64
C GLY A 98 -6.16 8.29 6.97
N PHE A 99 -7.32 8.07 7.62
CA PHE A 99 -8.38 7.18 7.11
C PHE A 99 -8.78 7.47 5.66
N ILE A 100 -8.84 8.75 5.28
CA ILE A 100 -9.13 9.18 3.91
C ILE A 100 -8.08 8.64 2.92
N VAL A 101 -6.79 8.82 3.23
CA VAL A 101 -5.68 8.34 2.37
C VAL A 101 -5.72 6.81 2.29
N LYS A 102 -5.94 6.13 3.42
CA LYS A 102 -6.05 4.67 3.47
C LYS A 102 -7.23 4.15 2.66
N ALA A 103 -8.38 4.81 2.72
CA ALA A 103 -9.55 4.47 1.93
C ALA A 103 -9.27 4.63 0.42
N ILE A 104 -8.61 5.72 0.01
CA ILE A 104 -8.22 5.95 -1.39
C ILE A 104 -7.28 4.83 -1.86
N ILE A 105 -6.28 4.47 -1.06
CA ILE A 105 -5.34 3.38 -1.36
C ILE A 105 -6.09 2.06 -1.52
N LEU A 106 -6.97 1.71 -0.58
CA LEU A 106 -7.76 0.47 -0.64
C LEU A 106 -8.65 0.42 -1.87
N ILE A 107 -9.34 1.51 -2.21
CA ILE A 107 -10.17 1.59 -3.42
C ILE A 107 -9.31 1.38 -4.67
N ASN A 108 -8.13 2.01 -4.74
CA ASN A 108 -7.19 1.85 -5.85
C ASN A 108 -6.72 0.40 -6.00
N LEU A 109 -6.34 -0.25 -4.89
CA LEU A 109 -5.90 -1.64 -4.88
C LEU A 109 -7.04 -2.63 -5.20
N ILE A 110 -8.24 -2.44 -4.65
CA ILE A 110 -9.41 -3.30 -4.91
C ILE A 110 -9.85 -3.20 -6.38
N LYS A 111 -9.84 -2.00 -6.97
CA LYS A 111 -10.11 -1.82 -8.40
C LYS A 111 -9.09 -2.58 -9.24
N ALA A 112 -7.80 -2.48 -8.90
CA ALA A 112 -6.75 -3.23 -9.58
C ALA A 112 -6.92 -4.75 -9.42
N LEU A 113 -7.41 -5.23 -8.28
CA LEU A 113 -7.68 -6.65 -8.02
C LEU A 113 -8.76 -7.22 -8.94
N ARG A 114 -9.86 -6.48 -9.13
CA ARG A 114 -10.93 -6.89 -10.07
C ARG A 114 -10.40 -6.99 -11.50
N ASP A 115 -9.61 -6.00 -11.93
CA ASP A 115 -8.95 -6.00 -13.24
C ASP A 115 -7.87 -7.11 -13.37
N GLY A 116 -7.25 -7.50 -12.27
CA GLY A 116 -6.29 -8.61 -12.22
C GLY A 116 -6.95 -9.98 -12.35
N LYS A 117 -8.14 -10.17 -11.77
CA LYS A 117 -8.89 -11.42 -11.86
C LYS A 117 -9.37 -11.71 -13.29
N THR A 118 -9.82 -10.68 -14.01
CA THR A 118 -10.22 -10.82 -15.42
C THR A 118 -9.03 -11.17 -16.31
N LEU A 119 -7.84 -10.67 -16.00
CA LEU A 119 -6.59 -11.06 -16.67
C LEU A 119 -6.24 -12.53 -16.47
N GLN A 120 -6.38 -13.06 -15.25
CA GLN A 120 -6.07 -14.45 -14.97
C GLN A 120 -7.03 -15.37 -15.74
N ASN A 121 -8.32 -15.09 -15.68
CA ASN A 121 -9.33 -15.88 -16.40
C ASN A 121 -9.07 -15.87 -17.92
N ALA A 122 -8.69 -14.72 -18.49
CA ALA A 122 -8.36 -14.62 -19.92
C ALA A 122 -7.05 -15.31 -20.32
N LEU A 123 -6.16 -15.56 -19.35
CA LEU A 123 -4.93 -16.34 -19.57
C LEU A 123 -5.19 -17.84 -19.44
N GLU A 124 -6.06 -18.24 -18.50
CA GLU A 124 -6.49 -19.63 -18.31
C GLU A 124 -7.31 -20.15 -19.50
N GLU A 125 -8.17 -19.32 -20.12
CA GLU A 125 -8.92 -19.67 -21.35
C GLU A 125 -8.05 -19.91 -22.60
N LYS A 126 -6.79 -19.47 -22.60
CA LYS A 126 -5.87 -19.62 -23.75
C LYS A 126 -4.92 -20.83 -23.64
N THR A 127 -5.02 -21.59 -22.57
CA THR A 127 -4.23 -22.81 -22.28
C THR A 127 -5.11 -24.03 -22.37
#